data_AF-A0A820J7E5-F1
#
_entry.id   AF-A0A820J7E5-F1
#
_cell.length_a   1.000
_cell.length_b   1.000
_cell.length_c   1.000
_cell.angle_alpha   90.00
_cell.angle_beta   90.00
_cell.angle_gamma   90.00
#
_symmetry.space_group_name_H-M   'P 1'
#
loop_
_entity.id
_entity.type
_entity.pdbx_description
1 polymer ?
#
loop_
_entity_poly.entity_id
_entity_poly.type
_entity_poly.pdbx_seq_one_letter_code
_entity_poly.pdbx_strand_id
1 'polypeptide(L)' 'AMLSGPGQYAENETNVIHFRSISSQVLARICSYFAYKARYSNSTIEIPEFPISPENALEILMAANFLDC' A
#
# COMPACT_ATOMS: atom_id res chain seq x y z
N ALA A 1 7.50 -4.76 10.88
CA ALA A 1 7.21 -5.28 9.53
C ALA A 1 6.78 -6.74 9.63
N MET A 2 5.71 -7.14 8.93
CA MET A 2 5.21 -8.53 8.96
C MET A 2 6.12 -9.49 8.16
N LEU A 3 6.73 -9.01 7.08
CA LEU A 3 7.61 -9.81 6.22
C LEU A 3 9.10 -9.74 6.60
N SER A 4 9.54 -8.70 7.30
CA SER A 4 10.97 -8.45 7.55
C SER A 4 11.24 -7.90 8.96
N GLY A 5 10.28 -8.06 9.88
CA GLY A 5 10.47 -7.68 11.27
C GLY A 5 11.43 -8.64 11.99
N PRO A 6 11.96 -8.25 13.17
CA PRO A 6 12.89 -9.06 13.94
C PRO A 6 12.29 -10.35 14.56
N GLY A 7 11.10 -10.78 14.13
CA GLY A 7 10.38 -11.96 14.62
C GLY A 7 10.17 -13.01 13.54
N GLN A 8 10.03 -14.27 13.96
CA GLN A 8 9.61 -15.36 13.09
C GLN A 8 8.09 -15.37 12.98
N TYR A 9 7.59 -14.74 11.92
CA TYR A 9 6.17 -14.70 11.57
C TYR A 9 5.90 -15.64 10.40
N ALA A 10 4.76 -16.32 10.40
CA ALA A 10 4.36 -17.21 9.31
C ALA A 10 4.25 -16.46 7.96
N GLU A 11 3.94 -15.16 8.02
CA GLU A 11 3.89 -14.26 6.87
C GLU A 11 5.24 -14.14 6.16
N ASN A 12 6.36 -14.19 6.89
CA ASN A 12 7.70 -14.15 6.30
C ASN A 12 8.00 -15.42 5.49
N GLU A 13 7.58 -16.59 5.99
CA GLU A 13 7.79 -17.86 5.30
C GLU A 13 6.84 -18.04 4.11
N THR A 14 5.56 -17.72 4.31
CA THR A 14 4.52 -17.91 3.29
C THR A 14 4.47 -16.79 2.25
N ASN A 15 5.02 -15.61 2.56
CA ASN A 15 4.88 -14.39 1.77
C ASN A 15 3.41 -13.99 1.52
N VAL A 16 2.50 -14.37 2.42
CA VAL A 16 1.08 -14.05 2.34
C VAL A 16 0.68 -13.22 3.56
N ILE A 17 -0.03 -12.12 3.32
CA ILE A 17 -0.60 -11.26 4.37
C ILE A 17 -2.12 -11.22 4.19
N HIS A 18 -2.85 -11.48 5.27
CA HIS A 18 -4.32 -11.42 5.28
C HIS A 18 -4.81 -10.14 5.96
N PHE A 19 -5.29 -9.18 5.16
CA PHE A 19 -5.92 -7.96 5.67
C PHE A 19 -7.40 -8.19 5.97
N ARG A 20 -7.80 -8.11 7.25
CA ARG A 20 -9.22 -8.23 7.66
C ARG A 20 -9.99 -6.92 7.60
N SER A 21 -9.28 -5.80 7.70
CA SER A 21 -9.87 -4.46 7.88
C SER A 21 -9.73 -3.56 6.65
N ILE A 22 -9.19 -4.08 5.55
CA ILE A 22 -9.00 -3.33 4.30
C ILE A 22 -9.87 -3.97 3.22
N SER A 23 -10.75 -3.19 2.60
CA SER A 23 -11.60 -3.66 1.50
C SER A 23 -10.77 -3.98 0.26
N SER A 24 -11.26 -4.86 -0.61
CA SER A 24 -10.56 -5.23 -1.84
C SER A 24 -10.35 -4.03 -2.79
N GLN A 25 -11.33 -3.13 -2.84
CA GLN A 25 -11.27 -1.92 -3.66
C GLN A 25 -10.16 -0.96 -3.19
N VAL A 26 -10.03 -0.79 -1.87
CA VAL A 26 -8.97 0.05 -1.28
C VAL A 26 -7.61 -0.62 -1.45
N LEU A 27 -7.51 -1.93 -1.20
CA LEU A 27 -6.25 -2.67 -1.35
C LEU A 27 -5.72 -2.61 -2.79
N ALA A 28 -6.60 -2.72 -3.79
CA ALA A 28 -6.21 -2.58 -5.20
C ALA A 28 -5.61 -1.20 -5.51
N ARG A 29 -6.14 -0.14 -4.90
CA ARG A 29 -5.59 1.22 -5.03
C ARG A 29 -4.24 1.37 -4.34
N ILE A 30 -4.04 0.76 -3.18
CA ILE A 30 -2.76 0.75 -2.48
C ILE A 30 -1.69 0.02 -3.30
N CYS A 31 -2.01 -1.13 -3.88
CA CYS A 31 -1.09 -1.84 -4.77
C CYS A 31 -0.70 -0.98 -5.99
N SER A 32 -1.66 -0.27 -6.57
CA SER A 32 -1.41 0.69 -7.67
C SER A 32 -0.49 1.82 -7.21
N TYR A 33 -0.69 2.33 -6.00
CA TYR A 33 0.17 3.35 -5.40
C TYR A 33 1.60 2.83 -5.16
N PHE A 34 1.78 1.58 -4.71
CA PHE A 34 3.12 1.01 -4.54
C PHE A 34 3.89 0.93 -5.87
N ALA A 35 3.23 0.52 -6.94
CA ALA A 35 3.84 0.53 -8.28
C ALA A 35 4.19 1.95 -8.75
N TYR A 36 3.27 2.91 -8.53
CA TYR A 36 3.50 4.32 -8.81
C TYR A 36 4.69 4.88 -8.02
N LYS A 37 4.72 4.69 -6.69
CA LYS A 37 5.80 5.12 -5.80
C LYS A 37 7.14 4.53 -6.28
N ALA A 38 7.21 3.21 -6.47
CA ALA A 38 8.42 2.54 -6.97
C ALA A 38 8.90 3.11 -8.32
N ARG A 39 7.98 3.45 -9.22
CA ARG A 39 8.32 4.00 -10.54
C ARG A 39 8.84 5.44 -10.48
N TYR A 40 8.36 6.25 -9.54
CA TYR A 40 8.60 7.70 -9.51
C TYR A 40 9.47 8.19 -8.35
N SER A 41 9.80 7.38 -7.34
CA SER A 41 10.56 7.82 -6.16
C SER A 41 11.91 8.48 -6.46
N ASN A 42 12.58 8.07 -7.54
CA ASN A 42 13.87 8.63 -7.97
C ASN A 42 13.80 9.24 -9.39
N SER A 43 12.59 9.60 -9.82
CA SER A 43 12.35 10.13 -11.16
C SER A 43 12.80 11.59 -11.25
N THR A 44 13.53 11.92 -12.32
CA THR A 44 13.87 13.31 -12.68
C THR A 44 12.88 13.93 -13.68
N ILE A 45 11.93 13.13 -14.18
CA ILE A 45 10.84 13.61 -15.02
C ILE A 45 9.68 14.12 -14.17
N GLU A 46 8.81 14.92 -14.78
CA GLU A 46 7.55 15.35 -14.18
C GLU A 46 6.75 14.14 -13.70
N ILE A 47 6.32 14.23 -12.44
CA ILE A 47 5.61 13.16 -11.75
C ILE A 47 4.10 13.35 -12.02
N PRO A 48 3.42 12.39 -12.69
CA PRO A 48 2.00 12.52 -12.99
C PRO A 48 1.16 12.41 -11.72
N GLU A 49 0.00 13.04 -11.69
CA GLU A 49 -0.92 12.93 -10.54
C GLU A 49 -1.43 11.50 -10.35
N PHE A 50 -1.50 11.03 -9.11
CA PHE A 50 -2.13 9.76 -8.77
C PHE A 50 -3.63 10.00 -8.49
N PRO A 51 -4.55 9.53 -9.34
CA PRO A 51 -5.96 9.85 -9.21
C PRO A 51 -6.59 9.13 -8.01
N ILE A 52 -7.20 9.91 -7.12
CA ILE A 52 -7.96 9.43 -5.96
C ILE A 52 -9.38 9.93 -6.09
N SER A 53 -10.36 9.01 -6.13
CA SER A 53 -11.78 9.38 -6.09
C SER A 53 -12.12 9.93 -4.70
N PRO A 54 -12.88 11.04 -4.60
CA PRO A 54 -13.33 11.57 -3.31
C PRO A 54 -14.05 10.54 -2.45
N GLU A 55 -14.80 9.63 -3.08
CA GLU A 55 -15.58 8.58 -2.40
C GLU A 55 -14.68 7.61 -1.60
N ASN A 56 -13.46 7.35 -2.08
CA ASN A 56 -12.55 6.39 -1.46
C ASN A 56 -11.42 7.06 -0.67
N ALA A 57 -11.34 8.39 -0.68
CA ALA A 57 -10.22 9.13 -0.11
C ALA A 57 -10.02 8.87 1.39
N LEU A 58 -11.12 8.81 2.15
CA LEU A 58 -11.06 8.58 3.59
C LEU A 58 -10.59 7.15 3.93
N GLU A 59 -11.09 6.14 3.23
CA GLU A 59 -10.67 4.75 3.45
C GLU A 59 -9.20 4.53 3.06
N ILE A 60 -8.76 5.13 1.95
CA ILE A 60 -7.36 5.10 1.53
C ILE A 60 -6.47 5.77 2.58
N LEU A 61 -6.88 6.91 3.14
CA LEU A 61 -6.14 7.58 4.20
C LEU A 61 -6.00 6.70 5.46
N MET A 62 -7.09 6.07 5.90
CA MET A 62 -7.04 5.16 7.05
C MET A 62 -6.14 3.96 6.79
N ALA A 63 -6.21 3.38 5.59
CA ALA A 63 -5.37 2.26 5.21
C ALA A 63 -3.88 2.65 5.06
N ALA A 64 -3.58 3.82 4.52
CA ALA A 64 -2.22 4.36 4.45
C ALA A 64 -1.61 4.55 5.84
N ASN A 65 -2.39 5.10 6.78
CA ASN A 65 -1.97 5.23 8.17
C ASN A 65 -1.75 3.85 8.84
N PHE A 66 -2.60 2.87 8.54
CA PHE A 66 -2.45 1.51 9.06
C PHE A 66 -1.20 0.79 8.50
N LEU A 67 -0.87 1.03 7.23
CA LEU A 67 0.27 0.41 6.54
C LEU A 67 1.58 1.20 6.66
N ASP A 68 1.54 2.40 7.23
CA ASP A 68 2.70 3.30 7.40
C ASP A 68 3.42 3.61 6.06
N CYS A 69 2.67 4.06 5.04
CA CYS A 69 3.18 4.16 3.65
C CYS A 69 2.80 5.41 2.84
#